data_AF-A0A419GDY5-F1
#
_entry.id   AF-A0A419GDY5-F1
#
_cell.length_a   1.000
_cell.length_b   1.000
_cell.length_c   1.000
_cell.angle_alpha   90.00
_cell.angle_beta   90.00
_cell.angle_gamma   90.00
#
_symmetry.space_group_name_H-M   'P 1'
#
loop_
_entity.id
_entity.type
_entity.pdbx_description
1 polymer ?
#
loop_
_entity_poly.entity_id
_entity_poly.type
_entity_poly.pdbx_seq_one_letter_code
_entity_poly.pdbx_strand_id
1 'polypeptide(L)' 'HNRCKLCGRPHAYMRKFGICRICFRELSYRGEIPGVRKASW' A
#
# COMPACT_ATOMS: atom_id res chain seq x y z
N HIS A 1 14.18 6.15 8.54
CA HIS A 1 13.17 5.27 9.17
C HIS A 1 11.87 5.40 8.39
N ASN A 2 11.51 4.41 7.58
CA ASN A 2 10.42 4.57 6.62
C ASN A 2 9.10 4.15 7.26
N ARG A 3 8.27 5.14 7.60
CA ARG A 3 6.93 4.95 8.14
C ARG A 3 5.90 5.11 7.05
N CYS A 4 4.77 4.43 7.19
CA CYS A 4 3.61 4.67 6.35
C CYS A 4 3.18 6.14 6.43
N LYS A 5 3.00 6.80 5.28
CA LYS A 5 2.55 8.21 5.24
C LYS A 5 1.11 8.41 5.74
N LEU A 6 0.29 7.36 5.73
CA LEU A 6 -1.13 7.43 6.14
C LEU A 6 -1.34 7.11 7.62
N CYS A 7 -0.72 6.04 8.12
CA CYS A 7 -0.97 5.53 9.47
C CYS A 7 0.26 5.49 10.37
N GLY A 8 1.43 5.94 9.91
CA GLY A 8 2.67 5.97 10.71
C GLY A 8 3.30 4.61 11.03
N ARG A 9 2.74 3.50 10.54
CA ARG A 9 3.23 2.14 10.84
C ARG A 9 4.70 1.96 10.41
N PRO A 10 5.60 1.47 11.30
CA PRO A 10 7.03 1.38 11.02
C PRO A 10 7.48 0.11 10.29
N HIS A 11 6.59 -0.87 10.12
CA HIS A 11 6.90 -2.17 9.49
C HIS A 11 6.15 -2.38 8.16
N ALA A 12 6.72 -3.24 7.30
CA ALA A 12 6.13 -3.65 6.02
C ALA A 12 5.79 -2.44 5.11
N TYR A 13 6.75 -1.53 4.97
CA TYR A 13 6.67 -0.34 4.13
C TYR A 13 6.99 -0.68 2.66
N MET A 14 6.04 -0.42 1.77
CA MET A 14 6.22 -0.60 0.32
C MET A 14 6.79 0.68 -0.29
N ARG A 15 8.08 0.67 -0.63
CA ARG A 15 8.80 1.87 -1.12
C ARG A 15 8.18 2.50 -2.37
N LYS A 16 7.70 1.68 -3.32
CA LYS A 16 7.05 2.15 -4.57
C LYS A 16 5.78 2.95 -4.32
N PHE A 17 5.00 2.58 -3.29
CA PHE A 17 3.71 3.20 -2.98
C PHE A 17 3.78 4.17 -1.80
N GLY A 18 4.86 4.16 -1.02
CA GLY A 18 5.07 5.07 0.10
C GLY A 18 4.22 4.78 1.34
N ILE A 19 3.64 3.59 1.44
CA ILE A 19 2.67 3.21 2.47
C ILE A 19 2.92 1.79 3.00
N CYS A 20 2.29 1.43 4.12
CA CYS A 20 2.36 0.06 4.62
C CYS A 20 1.45 -0.89 3.83
N ARG A 21 1.71 -2.19 3.95
CA ARG A 21 0.91 -3.24 3.27
C ARG A 21 -0.60 -3.19 3.53
N ILE A 22 -1.04 -2.67 4.69
CA ILE A 22 -2.46 -2.66 5.08
C ILE A 22 -3.19 -1.55 4.31
N CYS A 23 -2.68 -0.32 4.39
CA CYS A 23 -3.22 0.80 3.64
C CYS A 23 -3.14 0.53 2.13
N PHE A 24 -2.06 -0.09 1.66
CA PHE A 24 -1.95 -0.50 0.26
C PHE A 24 -3.09 -1.44 -0.15
N ARG A 25 -3.38 -2.45 0.67
CA ARG A 25 -4.46 -3.41 0.40
C ARG A 25 -5.83 -2.71 0.38
N GLU A 26 -6.11 -1.86 1.36
CA GLU A 26 -7.38 -1.14 1.45
C GLU A 26 -7.61 -0.22 0.24
N LEU A 27 -6.62 0.59 -0.12
CA LEU A 27 -6.69 1.47 -1.29
C LEU A 27 -6.78 0.69 -2.60
N SER A 28 -6.07 -0.44 -2.72
CA SER A 28 -6.20 -1.33 -3.88
C SER A 28 -7.60 -1.93 -4.00
N TYR A 29 -8.24 -2.28 -2.88
CA TYR A 29 -9.61 -2.79 -2.88
C TYR A 29 -10.63 -1.72 -3.26
N ARG A 30 -10.39 -0.46 -2.87
CA ARG A 30 -11.23 0.68 -3.25
C ARG A 30 -10.99 1.14 -4.70
N GLY A 31 -9.95 0.66 -5.36
CA GLY A 31 -9.56 1.09 -6.71
C GLY A 31 -8.88 2.46 -6.76
N GLU A 32 -8.39 2.97 -5.62
CA GLU A 32 -7.74 4.29 -5.54
C GLU A 32 -6.29 4.27 -6.06
N ILE A 33 -5.67 3.08 -6.20
CA ILE A 33 -4.31 2.94 -6.75
C ILE A 33 -4.41 2.56 -8.23
N PRO A 34 -4.04 3.47 -9.16
CA PRO A 34 -4.13 3.19 -10.59
C PRO A 34 -3.15 2.09 -11.01
N GLY A 35 -3.59 1.22 -11.91
CA GLY A 35 -2.76 0.14 -12.48
C GLY A 35 -2.50 -1.05 -11.53
N VAL A 36 -3.16 -1.11 -10.37
CA VAL A 36 -3.11 -2.26 -9.48
C VAL A 36 -4.35 -3.12 -9.69
N ARG A 37 -4.15 -4.38 -10.05
CA ARG A 37 -5.18 -5.42 -10.14
C ARG A 37 -4.72 -6.68 -9.42
N LYS A 38 -5.66 -7.54 -9.02
CA LYS A 38 -5.31 -8.86 -8.50
C LYS A 38 -4.59 -9.67 -9.57
N ALA A 39 -3.53 -10.35 -9.15
CA ALA A 39 -2.83 -11.35 -9.94
C ALA A 39 -3.74 -12.56 -10.18
N SER A 40 -3.70 -13.13 -11.39
CA SER A 40 -4.47 -14.33 -11.78
C SER A 40 -3.64 -15.27 -12.66
N TRP A 41 -2.32 -15.22 -12.49
CA TRP A 41 -1.41 -16.20 -13.05
C TRP A 41 -1.19 -17.33 -12.04
#